data_AF-A0A1X3H7W0-F1
#
_entry.id   AF-A0A1X3H7W0-F1
#
_cell.length_a   1.000
_cell.length_b   1.000
_cell.length_c   1.000
_cell.angle_alpha   90.00
_cell.angle_beta   90.00
_cell.angle_gamma   90.00
#
_symmetry.space_group_name_H-M   'P 1'
#
loop_
_entity.id
_entity.type
_entity.pdbx_description
1 polymer ?
#
loop_
_entity_poly.entity_id
_entity_poly.type
_entity_poly.pdbx_seq_one_letter_code
_entity_poly.pdbx_strand_id
1 'polypeptide(L)'
;MSRALRILVAAAVFFGGIVSLLAAENAQLARGTAITDPDLLRELDQHDALTISRLLWPERNANFPLTTDLMFSWLSQLKEIPPAIEAEIDRYVAQQKAAYPTETIGVGEGFDVQLFDRANLKSRDTRFVLAGIVNRMDRAYVSEDSCGEIRLIYRLVRFETKPDGGRTATRLPMTLNLVMKARDVRQMDGNGKPITCAEVARRWLGNGDWQGLIGSDFFPYDAMLDRIETNIQISVAAKSALHDFRSDYLLKVFKYDAASKTFEESTLENQIDRDRILADNDLRRDFRDWLLAPDHLRDFDRGTVLIPEKFLAKAAIVPTPAGLDASPLQPEFGMVQGEGNGEGQGEPVFSDNDVVGALKQAAARGDMQNVRSVAGFQRRLNDVTCAGCHQTRGIGGFHFPGVDWLADKPSNSTIVPASPHFLGDQVRRRDILTAMTAGKRPDFSRGFASRPQTRGSTELAGTEYQDGWGAHCSLENAGSRSTDRSFTSWSCAKGLTCQAAAASRRIGMCFIKTR
;
A
#
# COMPACT_ATOMS: atom_id res chain seq x y z
N MET A 1 -36.48 -33.50 -2.45
CA MET A 1 -35.70 -32.28 -2.15
C MET A 1 -36.51 -31.06 -2.56
N SER A 2 -36.77 -30.13 -1.64
CA SER A 2 -37.54 -28.90 -1.93
C SER A 2 -36.78 -27.98 -2.89
N ARG A 3 -37.51 -27.14 -3.66
CA ARG A 3 -36.90 -26.13 -4.55
C ARG A 3 -35.92 -25.21 -3.81
N ALA A 4 -36.21 -24.87 -2.55
CA ALA A 4 -35.34 -24.06 -1.70
C ALA A 4 -33.98 -24.75 -1.41
N LEU A 5 -33.99 -26.07 -1.17
CA LEU A 5 -32.76 -26.84 -0.93
C LEU A 5 -31.90 -26.96 -2.20
N ARG A 6 -32.51 -27.03 -3.39
CA ARG A 6 -31.78 -27.03 -4.66
C ARG A 6 -31.14 -25.68 -4.98
N ILE A 7 -31.81 -24.57 -4.62
CA ILE A 7 -31.26 -23.21 -4.78
C ILE A 7 -30.11 -22.97 -3.79
N LEU A 8 -30.22 -23.42 -2.55
CA LEU A 8 -29.14 -23.34 -1.55
C LEU A 8 -27.92 -24.17 -1.94
N VAL A 9 -28.11 -25.38 -2.48
CA VAL A 9 -27.01 -26.21 -2.99
C VAL A 9 -26.39 -25.62 -4.25
N ALA A 10 -27.19 -25.07 -5.16
CA ALA A 10 -26.68 -24.38 -6.35
C ALA A 10 -25.89 -23.11 -5.99
N ALA A 11 -26.36 -22.32 -5.01
CA ALA A 11 -25.66 -21.16 -4.50
C ALA A 11 -24.36 -21.56 -3.79
N ALA A 12 -24.36 -22.60 -2.94
CA ALA A 12 -23.15 -23.07 -2.26
C ALA A 12 -22.10 -23.61 -3.25
N VAL A 13 -22.51 -24.27 -4.34
CA VAL A 13 -21.59 -24.75 -5.38
C VAL A 13 -21.10 -23.62 -6.27
N PHE A 14 -21.94 -22.63 -6.62
CA PHE A 14 -21.53 -21.45 -7.39
C PHE A 14 -20.59 -20.54 -6.60
N PHE A 15 -20.93 -20.19 -5.35
CA PHE A 15 -20.09 -19.35 -4.51
C PHE A 15 -18.82 -20.08 -4.03
N GLY A 16 -18.90 -21.38 -3.73
CA GLY A 16 -17.71 -22.19 -3.39
C GLY A 16 -16.74 -22.36 -4.55
N GLY A 17 -17.24 -22.50 -5.79
CA GLY A 17 -16.43 -22.60 -7.01
C GLY A 17 -15.78 -21.29 -7.41
N ILE A 18 -16.51 -20.16 -7.34
CA ILE A 18 -15.98 -18.82 -7.68
C ILE A 18 -14.89 -18.39 -6.68
N VAL A 19 -15.10 -18.62 -5.38
CA VAL A 19 -14.13 -18.23 -4.33
C VAL A 19 -12.84 -19.05 -4.40
N SER A 20 -12.94 -20.34 -4.77
CA SER A 20 -11.75 -21.20 -4.96
C SER A 20 -10.94 -20.82 -6.20
N LEU A 21 -11.61 -20.40 -7.29
CA LEU A 21 -10.93 -19.88 -8.48
C LEU A 21 -10.15 -18.59 -8.16
N LEU A 22 -10.79 -17.63 -7.48
CA LEU A 22 -10.18 -16.34 -7.14
C LEU A 22 -8.91 -16.49 -6.30
N ALA A 23 -8.89 -17.42 -5.34
CA ALA A 23 -7.71 -17.68 -4.51
C ALA A 23 -6.53 -18.27 -5.29
N ALA A 24 -6.81 -19.22 -6.19
CA ALA A 24 -5.80 -19.82 -7.07
C ALA A 24 -5.26 -18.80 -8.08
N GLU A 25 -6.14 -17.97 -8.62
CA GLU A 25 -5.79 -16.89 -9.56
C GLU A 25 -4.90 -15.83 -8.88
N ASN A 26 -5.18 -15.45 -7.64
CA ASN A 26 -4.36 -14.50 -6.88
C ASN A 26 -2.94 -15.03 -6.59
N ALA A 27 -2.81 -16.30 -6.19
CA ALA A 27 -1.52 -16.95 -6.02
C ALA A 27 -0.74 -17.01 -7.35
N GLN A 28 -1.44 -17.26 -8.45
CA GLN A 28 -0.85 -17.23 -9.79
C GLN A 28 -0.42 -15.81 -10.20
N LEU A 29 -1.17 -14.76 -9.87
CA LEU A 29 -0.81 -13.38 -10.22
C LEU A 29 0.48 -12.92 -9.53
N ALA A 30 0.64 -13.26 -8.25
CA ALA A 30 1.79 -12.89 -7.42
C ALA A 30 3.04 -13.78 -7.61
N ARG A 31 2.98 -14.76 -8.52
CA ARG A 31 4.07 -15.72 -8.75
C ARG A 31 5.39 -15.01 -9.07
N GLY A 32 6.43 -15.37 -8.33
CA GLY A 32 7.78 -14.83 -8.48
C GLY A 32 7.96 -13.37 -8.07
N THR A 33 6.94 -12.72 -7.50
CA THR A 33 7.00 -11.34 -7.00
C THR A 33 6.54 -11.18 -5.56
N ALA A 34 5.86 -12.16 -4.99
CA ALA A 34 5.58 -12.22 -3.56
C ALA A 34 5.48 -13.66 -3.05
N ILE A 35 5.79 -13.85 -1.77
CA ILE A 35 5.62 -15.09 -1.02
C ILE A 35 4.38 -14.92 -0.12
N THR A 36 3.34 -15.68 -0.44
CA THR A 36 2.04 -15.69 0.24
C THR A 36 1.57 -17.11 0.60
N ASP A 37 2.49 -18.08 0.52
CA ASP A 37 2.21 -19.46 0.93
C ASP A 37 2.18 -19.54 2.47
N PRO A 38 1.06 -19.96 3.08
CA PRO A 38 0.90 -19.96 4.53
C PRO A 38 1.89 -20.89 5.25
N ASP A 39 2.23 -22.03 4.66
CA ASP A 39 3.06 -23.04 5.30
C ASP A 39 4.53 -22.62 5.27
N LEU A 40 4.99 -22.07 4.14
CA LEU A 40 6.32 -21.48 4.05
C LEU A 40 6.48 -20.27 4.99
N LEU A 41 5.48 -19.38 5.06
CA LEU A 41 5.53 -18.24 5.98
C LEU A 41 5.58 -18.68 7.45
N ARG A 42 4.80 -19.71 7.80
CA ARG A 42 4.82 -20.33 9.13
C ARG A 42 6.19 -20.90 9.46
N GLU A 43 6.79 -21.65 8.54
CA GLU A 43 8.12 -22.25 8.71
C GLU A 43 9.19 -21.18 8.97
N LEU A 44 9.20 -20.12 8.16
CA LEU A 44 10.16 -19.02 8.24
C LEU A 44 10.02 -18.20 9.54
N ASP A 45 8.80 -18.06 10.06
CA ASP A 45 8.53 -17.35 11.31
C ASP A 45 8.83 -18.22 12.55
N GLN A 46 8.35 -19.47 12.58
CA GLN A 46 8.47 -20.36 13.73
C GLN A 46 9.91 -20.79 14.02
N HIS A 47 10.72 -20.97 12.98
CA HIS A 47 12.14 -21.29 13.13
C HIS A 47 13.02 -20.06 13.39
N ASP A 48 12.42 -18.88 13.60
CA ASP A 48 13.16 -17.63 13.83
C ASP A 48 14.13 -17.28 12.69
N ALA A 49 13.80 -17.68 11.46
CA ALA A 49 14.66 -17.50 10.28
C ALA A 49 14.53 -16.07 9.72
N LEU A 50 13.29 -15.59 9.57
CA LEU A 50 13.00 -14.25 9.04
C LEU A 50 12.16 -13.42 10.01
N THR A 51 12.37 -13.57 11.32
CA THR A 51 11.74 -12.66 12.30
C THR A 51 12.48 -11.32 12.34
N ILE A 52 11.77 -10.26 12.74
CA ILE A 52 12.38 -8.94 12.97
C ILE A 52 13.59 -9.07 13.90
N SER A 53 13.44 -9.83 14.98
CA SER A 53 14.49 -10.01 15.97
C SER A 53 15.72 -10.75 15.45
N ARG A 54 15.57 -11.72 14.53
CA ARG A 54 16.70 -12.38 13.87
C ARG A 54 17.42 -11.44 12.91
N LEU A 55 16.66 -10.69 12.11
CA LEU A 55 17.22 -9.81 11.09
C LEU A 55 17.95 -8.60 11.70
N LEU A 56 17.48 -8.08 12.83
CA LEU A 56 18.11 -6.94 13.51
C LEU A 56 19.20 -7.36 14.50
N TRP A 57 19.20 -8.62 14.95
CA TRP A 57 20.21 -9.17 15.84
C TRP A 57 20.61 -10.60 15.42
N PRO A 58 21.39 -10.74 14.33
CA PRO A 58 21.73 -12.05 13.76
C PRO A 58 22.49 -12.96 14.70
N GLU A 59 23.39 -12.38 15.49
CA GLU A 59 24.25 -13.07 16.47
C GLU A 59 23.47 -13.56 17.71
N ARG A 60 22.16 -13.37 17.77
CA ARG A 60 21.35 -13.82 18.90
C ARG A 60 21.36 -15.35 18.98
N ASN A 61 21.88 -15.87 20.10
CA ASN A 61 22.00 -17.31 20.42
C ASN A 61 20.67 -17.97 20.83
N ALA A 62 19.53 -17.42 20.42
CA ALA A 62 18.20 -17.95 20.73
C ALA A 62 17.39 -18.12 19.44
N ASN A 63 16.71 -19.25 19.30
CA ASN A 63 15.93 -19.61 18.11
C ASN A 63 14.43 -19.57 18.39
N PHE A 64 13.96 -18.50 19.03
CA PHE A 64 12.53 -18.29 19.28
C PHE A 64 12.13 -16.83 19.02
N PRO A 65 10.99 -16.58 18.35
CA PRO A 65 10.54 -15.21 18.12
C PRO A 65 10.32 -14.41 19.42
N LEU A 66 10.73 -13.14 19.46
CA LEU A 66 10.48 -12.27 20.62
C LEU A 66 9.03 -11.79 20.65
N THR A 67 8.45 -11.70 21.85
CA THR A 67 7.19 -10.98 22.10
C THR A 67 7.40 -9.47 21.96
N THR A 68 6.32 -8.71 21.77
CA THR A 68 6.40 -7.28 21.43
C THR A 68 7.10 -6.45 22.51
N ASP A 69 6.83 -6.75 23.78
CA ASP A 69 7.49 -6.12 24.94
C ASP A 69 9.02 -6.35 24.93
N LEU A 70 9.46 -7.57 24.69
CA LEU A 70 10.88 -7.93 24.61
C LEU A 70 11.52 -7.34 23.35
N MET A 71 10.83 -7.37 22.21
CA MET A 71 11.31 -6.81 20.95
C MET A 71 11.65 -5.32 21.11
N PHE A 72 10.73 -4.50 21.63
CA PHE A 72 10.97 -3.06 21.78
C PHE A 72 11.88 -2.71 22.97
N SER A 73 11.99 -3.57 24.00
CA SER A 73 12.90 -3.29 25.13
C SER A 73 14.33 -3.76 24.88
N TRP A 74 14.56 -4.82 24.13
CA TRP A 74 15.89 -5.39 23.89
C TRP A 74 16.55 -4.87 22.61
N LEU A 75 15.77 -4.56 21.57
CA LEU A 75 16.30 -4.06 20.31
C LEU A 75 16.33 -2.52 20.34
N SER A 76 17.43 -1.97 20.85
CA SER A 76 17.65 -0.52 20.92
C SER A 76 17.49 0.21 19.57
N GLN A 77 17.66 -0.52 18.45
CA GLN A 77 17.43 -0.02 17.10
C GLN A 77 15.98 0.46 16.89
N LEU A 78 15.01 -0.06 17.64
CA LEU A 78 13.57 0.20 17.50
C LEU A 78 13.02 1.24 18.50
N LYS A 79 13.88 1.83 19.34
CA LYS A 79 13.47 2.66 20.49
C LYS A 79 12.55 3.83 20.14
N GLU A 80 12.70 4.42 18.96
CA GLU A 80 11.95 5.60 18.53
C GLU A 80 10.54 5.28 18.01
N ILE A 81 10.25 4.00 17.70
CA ILE A 81 9.02 3.61 17.03
C ILE A 81 7.79 3.76 17.94
N PRO A 82 7.74 3.14 19.15
CA PRO A 82 6.55 3.26 20.01
C PRO A 82 6.22 4.71 20.41
N PRO A 83 7.17 5.54 20.88
CA PRO A 83 6.87 6.93 21.25
C PRO A 83 6.33 7.76 20.08
N ALA A 84 6.87 7.57 18.87
CA ALA A 84 6.42 8.31 17.70
C ALA A 84 4.99 7.90 17.27
N ILE A 85 4.59 6.65 17.45
CA ILE A 85 3.20 6.20 17.25
C ILE A 85 2.29 6.78 18.33
N GLU A 86 2.69 6.71 19.61
CA GLU A 86 1.91 7.22 20.73
C GLU A 86 1.59 8.71 20.58
N ALA A 87 2.58 9.51 20.16
CA ALA A 87 2.42 10.94 19.91
C ALA A 87 1.37 11.25 18.83
N GLU A 88 1.29 10.46 17.76
CA GLU A 88 0.26 10.65 16.72
C GLU A 88 -1.13 10.25 17.19
N ILE A 89 -1.24 9.17 17.97
CA ILE A 89 -2.53 8.77 18.54
C ILE A 89 -3.03 9.87 19.50
N ASP A 90 -2.15 10.47 20.30
CA ASP A 90 -2.52 11.57 21.20
C ASP A 90 -2.97 12.82 20.43
N ARG A 91 -2.27 13.17 19.33
CA ARG A 91 -2.70 14.23 18.41
C ARG A 91 -4.08 13.95 17.81
N TYR A 92 -4.29 12.73 17.30
CA TYR A 92 -5.55 12.30 16.72
C TYR A 92 -6.71 12.41 17.73
N VAL A 93 -6.51 11.93 18.97
CA VAL A 93 -7.52 12.01 20.03
C VAL A 93 -7.87 13.45 20.36
N ALA A 94 -6.87 14.34 20.45
CA ALA A 94 -7.10 15.76 20.70
C ALA A 94 -7.92 16.41 19.57
N GLN A 95 -7.59 16.13 18.31
CA GLN A 95 -8.33 16.63 17.14
C GLN A 95 -9.76 16.10 17.10
N GLN A 96 -9.97 14.81 17.34
CA GLN A 96 -11.30 14.19 17.32
C GLN A 96 -12.21 14.77 18.41
N LYS A 97 -11.69 14.97 19.64
CA LYS A 97 -12.44 15.62 20.72
C LYS A 97 -12.80 17.07 20.43
N ALA A 98 -11.93 17.80 19.71
CA ALA A 98 -12.21 19.17 19.31
C ALA A 98 -13.29 19.23 18.21
N ALA A 99 -13.24 18.32 17.23
CA ALA A 99 -14.19 18.26 16.12
C ALA A 99 -15.57 17.74 16.54
N TYR A 100 -15.62 16.75 17.44
CA TYR A 100 -16.84 16.08 17.88
C TYR A 100 -16.90 16.01 19.42
N PRO A 101 -17.11 17.15 20.11
CA PRO A 101 -17.03 17.24 21.57
C PRO A 101 -18.11 16.42 22.31
N THR A 102 -19.15 15.97 21.62
CA THR A 102 -20.22 15.14 22.19
C THR A 102 -19.98 13.64 22.05
N GLU A 103 -18.98 13.22 21.28
CA GLU A 103 -18.66 11.80 21.08
C GLU A 103 -17.69 11.28 22.14
N THR A 104 -17.92 10.06 22.57
CA THR A 104 -17.01 9.32 23.45
C THR A 104 -15.91 8.64 22.61
N ILE A 105 -14.67 8.71 23.10
CA ILE A 105 -13.50 8.15 22.42
C ILE A 105 -12.63 7.36 23.39
N GLY A 106 -12.30 6.11 23.04
CA GLY A 106 -11.58 5.22 23.94
C GLY A 106 -11.38 3.82 23.39
N VAL A 107 -10.76 2.94 24.18
CA VAL A 107 -10.44 1.56 23.80
C VAL A 107 -11.58 0.63 24.22
N GLY A 108 -12.00 -0.23 23.29
CA GLY A 108 -12.99 -1.28 23.55
C GLY A 108 -14.40 -0.93 23.07
N GLU A 109 -15.29 -1.91 23.21
CA GLU A 109 -16.69 -1.76 22.84
C GLU A 109 -17.38 -0.73 23.75
N GLY A 110 -18.25 0.12 23.18
CA GLY A 110 -19.03 1.11 23.92
C GLY A 110 -18.61 2.57 23.74
N PHE A 111 -17.48 2.84 23.08
CA PHE A 111 -17.12 4.19 22.63
C PHE A 111 -17.66 4.46 21.22
N ASP A 112 -18.09 5.71 20.96
CA ASP A 112 -18.52 6.16 19.63
C ASP A 112 -17.37 6.06 18.61
N VAL A 113 -16.16 6.42 19.07
CA VAL A 113 -14.90 6.22 18.36
C VAL A 113 -14.02 5.23 19.13
N GLN A 114 -13.91 4.02 18.60
CA GLN A 114 -13.12 2.95 19.18
C GLN A 114 -11.67 3.07 18.74
N LEU A 115 -10.74 3.18 19.68
CA LEU A 115 -9.31 3.32 19.44
C LEU A 115 -8.58 1.98 19.44
N PHE A 116 -7.47 1.95 18.70
CA PHE A 116 -6.44 0.92 18.87
C PHE A 116 -5.88 0.94 20.29
N ASP A 117 -5.86 -0.23 20.94
CA ASP A 117 -5.23 -0.37 22.25
C ASP A 117 -3.70 -0.38 22.13
N ARG A 118 -3.10 0.77 22.45
CA ARG A 118 -1.64 0.97 22.45
C ARG A 118 -0.89 0.05 23.43
N ALA A 119 -1.57 -0.52 24.44
CA ALA A 119 -0.95 -1.49 25.35
C ALA A 119 -0.49 -2.76 24.63
N ASN A 120 -1.05 -3.08 23.46
CA ASN A 120 -0.59 -4.19 22.63
C ASN A 120 0.86 -4.02 22.14
N LEU A 121 1.40 -2.80 22.08
CA LEU A 121 2.81 -2.54 21.73
C LEU A 121 3.78 -2.77 22.90
N LYS A 122 3.26 -3.06 24.09
CA LYS A 122 4.03 -3.29 25.33
C LYS A 122 3.65 -4.62 26.00
N SER A 123 2.91 -5.47 25.29
CA SER A 123 2.36 -6.70 25.84
C SER A 123 3.27 -7.90 25.55
N ARG A 124 3.42 -8.76 26.56
CA ARG A 124 4.01 -10.10 26.44
C ARG A 124 3.12 -11.08 25.69
N ASP A 125 1.82 -10.77 25.58
CA ASP A 125 0.83 -11.61 24.93
C ASP A 125 0.68 -11.24 23.46
N THR A 126 1.50 -10.33 22.92
CA THR A 126 1.49 -9.97 21.50
C THR A 126 2.84 -10.22 20.85
N ARG A 127 2.82 -10.40 19.53
CA ARG A 127 4.02 -10.49 18.69
C ARG A 127 3.75 -10.08 17.24
N PHE A 128 4.77 -9.58 16.56
CA PHE A 128 4.79 -9.42 15.10
C PHE A 128 5.12 -10.75 14.40
N VAL A 129 4.21 -11.21 13.57
CA VAL A 129 4.24 -12.51 12.89
C VAL A 129 4.39 -12.29 11.39
N LEU A 130 5.31 -13.00 10.73
CA LEU A 130 5.53 -12.84 9.29
C LEU A 130 4.26 -13.20 8.50
N ALA A 131 3.74 -12.26 7.73
CA ALA A 131 2.47 -12.40 7.02
C ALA A 131 2.62 -12.37 5.49
N GLY A 132 3.80 -12.01 4.98
CA GLY A 132 4.17 -12.09 3.57
C GLY A 132 5.52 -11.47 3.28
N ILE A 133 6.09 -11.80 2.12
CA ILE A 133 7.34 -11.22 1.61
C ILE A 133 7.08 -10.70 0.21
N VAL A 134 7.48 -9.47 -0.08
CA VAL A 134 7.20 -8.82 -1.36
C VAL A 134 8.51 -8.38 -2.01
N ASN A 135 8.74 -8.83 -3.24
CA ASN A 135 9.78 -8.30 -4.10
C ASN A 135 9.32 -6.94 -4.66
N ARG A 136 10.14 -5.92 -4.43
CA ARG A 136 9.95 -4.55 -4.91
C ARG A 136 11.16 -4.10 -5.74
N MET A 137 11.74 -4.98 -6.56
CA MET A 137 12.76 -4.60 -7.54
C MET A 137 12.20 -3.64 -8.61
N ASP A 138 10.87 -3.49 -8.69
CA ASP A 138 10.22 -2.40 -9.43
C ASP A 138 10.58 -1.00 -8.90
N ARG A 139 11.21 -0.91 -7.72
CA ARG A 139 11.75 0.32 -7.11
C ARG A 139 13.21 0.59 -7.45
N ALA A 140 13.86 -0.23 -8.29
CA ALA A 140 15.27 -0.04 -8.64
C ALA A 140 15.58 1.34 -9.30
N TYR A 141 14.57 2.07 -9.78
CA TYR A 141 14.76 3.45 -10.23
C TYR A 141 15.08 4.45 -9.11
N VAL A 142 14.88 4.08 -7.83
CA VAL A 142 15.30 4.89 -6.67
C VAL A 142 16.79 4.72 -6.40
N SER A 143 17.27 3.48 -6.50
CA SER A 143 18.67 3.11 -6.34
C SER A 143 18.96 1.90 -7.21
N GLU A 144 19.69 2.13 -8.30
CA GLU A 144 20.03 1.07 -9.26
C GLU A 144 20.97 0.04 -8.62
N ASP A 145 21.87 0.49 -7.75
CA ASP A 145 22.84 -0.36 -7.05
C ASP A 145 22.19 -1.37 -6.10
N SER A 146 21.07 -1.01 -5.47
CA SER A 146 20.35 -1.91 -4.57
C SER A 146 19.47 -2.91 -5.31
N CYS A 147 19.33 -2.78 -6.63
CA CYS A 147 18.38 -3.51 -7.46
C CYS A 147 16.91 -3.34 -7.02
N GLY A 148 16.61 -2.29 -6.24
CA GLY A 148 15.30 -2.07 -5.59
C GLY A 148 15.26 -2.59 -4.15
N GLU A 149 14.10 -3.09 -3.73
CA GLU A 149 13.80 -3.42 -2.32
C GLU A 149 13.15 -4.80 -2.17
N ILE A 150 13.24 -5.39 -0.98
CA ILE A 150 12.41 -6.50 -0.50
C ILE A 150 11.70 -6.05 0.78
N ARG A 151 10.40 -6.35 0.90
CA ARG A 151 9.62 -6.02 2.09
C ARG A 151 9.19 -7.30 2.81
N LEU A 152 9.62 -7.45 4.05
CA LEU A 152 9.09 -8.45 4.97
C LEU A 152 7.97 -7.82 5.77
N ILE A 153 6.76 -8.32 5.59
CA ILE A 153 5.54 -7.73 6.16
C ILE A 153 5.13 -8.58 7.35
N TYR A 154 5.06 -7.96 8.52
CA TYR A 154 4.65 -8.59 9.77
C TYR A 154 3.30 -8.07 10.23
N ARG A 155 2.45 -8.95 10.74
CA ARG A 155 1.16 -8.64 11.35
C ARG A 155 1.28 -8.71 12.87
N LEU A 156 0.77 -7.71 13.58
CA LEU A 156 0.64 -7.80 15.04
C LEU A 156 -0.45 -8.80 15.41
N VAL A 157 -0.13 -9.76 16.28
CA VAL A 157 -1.05 -10.81 16.72
C VAL A 157 -1.02 -10.88 18.24
N ARG A 158 -2.20 -11.05 18.84
CA ARG A 158 -2.40 -11.31 20.26
C ARG A 158 -2.64 -12.80 20.48
N PHE A 159 -1.92 -13.40 21.40
CA PHE A 159 -2.02 -14.79 21.79
C PHE A 159 -2.66 -14.88 23.17
N GLU A 160 -3.79 -15.57 23.26
CA GLU A 160 -4.52 -15.74 24.51
C GLU A 160 -4.59 -17.22 24.86
N THR A 161 -4.36 -17.54 26.13
CA THR A 161 -4.59 -18.90 26.63
C THR A 161 -6.02 -18.98 27.14
N LYS A 162 -6.81 -19.84 26.53
CA LYS A 162 -8.18 -20.12 26.94
C LYS A 162 -8.20 -20.88 28.27
N PRO A 163 -9.30 -20.80 29.04
CA PRO A 163 -9.46 -21.54 30.30
C PRO A 163 -9.33 -23.07 30.17
N ASP A 164 -9.59 -23.62 28.97
CA ASP A 164 -9.44 -25.04 28.65
C ASP A 164 -7.99 -25.44 28.29
N GLY A 165 -7.04 -24.51 28.37
CA GLY A 165 -5.63 -24.71 28.00
C GLY A 165 -5.36 -24.55 26.50
N GLY A 166 -6.39 -24.32 25.68
CA GLY A 166 -6.22 -23.98 24.26
C GLY A 166 -5.57 -22.61 24.09
N ARG A 167 -4.99 -22.34 22.91
CA ARG A 167 -4.47 -21.00 22.57
C ARG A 167 -5.25 -20.42 21.41
N THR A 168 -5.64 -19.16 21.51
CA THR A 168 -6.21 -18.38 20.40
C THR A 168 -5.23 -17.32 19.94
N ALA A 169 -5.17 -17.12 18.63
CA ALA A 169 -4.43 -16.06 18.00
C ALA A 169 -5.41 -15.07 17.35
N THR A 170 -5.33 -13.81 17.73
CA THR A 170 -6.18 -12.73 17.21
C THR A 170 -5.31 -11.72 16.49
N ARG A 171 -5.56 -11.51 15.19
CA ARG A 171 -4.86 -10.49 14.40
C ARG A 171 -5.31 -9.10 14.83
N LEU A 172 -4.36 -8.28 15.27
CA LEU A 172 -4.57 -6.87 15.58
C LEU A 172 -4.36 -6.02 14.32
N PRO A 173 -5.04 -4.87 14.16
CA PRO A 173 -5.04 -4.11 12.92
C PRO A 173 -3.80 -3.24 12.74
N MET A 174 -2.63 -3.88 12.78
CA MET A 174 -1.33 -3.25 12.59
C MET A 174 -0.41 -4.14 11.75
N THR A 175 0.25 -3.54 10.76
CA THR A 175 1.39 -4.13 10.06
C THR A 175 2.66 -3.34 10.30
N LEU A 176 3.78 -4.05 10.35
CA LEU A 176 5.12 -3.50 10.36
C LEU A 176 5.87 -4.13 9.19
N ASN A 177 6.39 -3.31 8.28
CA ASN A 177 7.23 -3.77 7.18
C ASN A 177 8.69 -3.51 7.55
N LEU A 178 9.53 -4.54 7.54
CA LEU A 178 10.97 -4.35 7.47
C LEU A 178 11.37 -4.31 6.00
N VAL A 179 11.82 -3.15 5.55
CA VAL A 179 12.28 -2.94 4.18
C VAL A 179 13.78 -3.12 4.14
N MET A 180 14.22 -4.00 3.25
CA MET A 180 15.61 -4.27 2.96
C MET A 180 15.91 -3.91 1.50
N LYS A 181 17.15 -3.54 1.21
CA LYS A 181 17.66 -3.50 -0.16
C LYS A 181 17.49 -4.88 -0.80
N ALA A 182 17.22 -4.95 -2.10
CA ALA A 182 17.17 -6.25 -2.78
C ALA A 182 18.56 -6.90 -2.94
N ARG A 183 19.61 -6.09 -2.82
CA ARG A 183 21.01 -6.51 -2.87
C ARG A 183 21.91 -5.47 -2.21
N ASP A 184 23.03 -5.91 -1.64
CA ASP A 184 24.21 -5.06 -1.41
C ASP A 184 25.28 -5.34 -2.49
N VAL A 185 25.99 -4.32 -2.95
CA VAL A 185 27.00 -4.44 -4.01
C VAL A 185 28.17 -5.38 -3.67
N ARG A 186 28.40 -5.65 -2.37
CA ARG A 186 29.43 -6.58 -1.87
C ARG A 186 28.95 -8.03 -1.79
N GLN A 187 27.65 -8.27 -1.97
CA GLN A 187 27.07 -9.60 -1.84
C GLN A 187 27.60 -10.54 -2.93
N MET A 188 28.11 -11.70 -2.50
CA MET A 188 28.66 -12.74 -3.36
C MET A 188 27.77 -13.99 -3.32
N ASP A 189 27.73 -14.74 -4.42
CA ASP A 189 27.11 -16.07 -4.44
C ASP A 189 28.00 -17.13 -3.77
N GLY A 190 27.50 -18.36 -3.66
CA GLY A 190 28.24 -19.48 -3.05
C GLY A 190 29.55 -19.86 -3.77
N ASN A 191 29.80 -19.34 -4.96
CA ASN A 191 31.05 -19.53 -5.71
C ASN A 191 31.97 -18.30 -5.63
N GLY A 192 31.64 -17.30 -4.79
CA GLY A 192 32.41 -16.08 -4.62
C GLY A 192 32.24 -15.05 -5.75
N LYS A 193 31.21 -15.19 -6.60
CA LYS A 193 30.95 -14.23 -7.69
C LYS A 193 29.96 -13.16 -7.23
N PRO A 194 30.13 -11.88 -7.64
CA PRO A 194 29.17 -10.84 -7.29
C PRO A 194 27.75 -11.17 -7.75
N ILE A 195 26.78 -11.06 -6.84
CA ILE A 195 25.36 -11.20 -7.17
C ILE A 195 24.96 -10.00 -8.02
N THR A 196 24.31 -10.22 -9.16
CA THR A 196 23.83 -9.16 -10.06
C THR A 196 22.33 -8.95 -9.92
N CYS A 197 21.78 -7.80 -10.34
CA CYS A 197 20.32 -7.62 -10.35
C CYS A 197 19.61 -8.67 -11.22
N ALA A 198 20.25 -9.12 -12.31
CA ALA A 198 19.74 -10.19 -13.16
C ALA A 198 19.68 -11.54 -12.41
N GLU A 199 20.65 -11.81 -11.53
CA GLU A 199 20.65 -13.00 -10.67
C GLU A 199 19.52 -12.93 -9.64
N VAL A 200 19.38 -11.82 -8.92
CA VAL A 200 18.29 -11.59 -7.95
C VAL A 200 16.94 -11.80 -8.64
N ALA A 201 16.71 -11.15 -9.79
CA ALA A 201 15.46 -11.28 -10.53
C ALA A 201 15.18 -12.73 -10.98
N ARG A 202 16.20 -13.47 -11.42
CA ARG A 202 16.05 -14.87 -11.84
C ARG A 202 15.64 -15.78 -10.68
N ARG A 203 16.24 -15.62 -9.50
CA ARG A 203 15.90 -16.44 -8.32
C ARG A 203 14.46 -16.20 -7.88
N TRP A 204 14.01 -14.94 -7.91
CA TRP A 204 12.62 -14.60 -7.61
C TRP A 204 11.64 -15.19 -8.63
N LEU A 205 11.85 -14.98 -9.94
CA LEU A 205 10.96 -15.50 -10.98
C LEU A 205 10.91 -17.03 -11.02
N GLY A 206 12.02 -17.70 -10.73
CA GLY A 206 12.15 -19.16 -10.79
C GLY A 206 11.77 -19.89 -9.50
N ASN A 207 11.30 -19.20 -8.45
CA ASN A 207 11.18 -19.75 -7.10
C ASN A 207 12.48 -20.47 -6.64
N GLY A 208 13.63 -19.93 -7.04
CA GLY A 208 14.94 -20.44 -6.64
C GLY A 208 15.27 -20.07 -5.19
N ASP A 209 16.56 -20.10 -4.85
CA ASP A 209 17.05 -19.70 -3.52
C ASP A 209 17.03 -18.17 -3.34
N TRP A 210 15.83 -17.61 -3.23
CA TRP A 210 15.61 -16.21 -2.86
C TRP A 210 15.86 -15.98 -1.37
N GLN A 211 15.80 -17.03 -0.54
CA GLN A 211 16.05 -16.93 0.90
C GLN A 211 17.51 -16.56 1.17
N GLY A 212 18.46 -17.19 0.48
CA GLY A 212 19.88 -16.80 0.56
C GLY A 212 20.19 -15.38 0.07
N LEU A 213 19.20 -14.65 -0.48
CA LEU A 213 19.33 -13.22 -0.79
C LEU A 213 18.90 -12.33 0.37
N ILE A 214 18.09 -12.85 1.29
CA ILE A 214 17.51 -12.12 2.42
C ILE A 214 18.16 -12.62 3.70
N GLY A 215 18.83 -11.71 4.40
CA GLY A 215 19.41 -12.02 5.70
C GLY A 215 20.80 -11.44 5.86
N SER A 216 21.45 -11.89 6.90
CA SER A 216 22.69 -11.35 7.46
C SER A 216 23.84 -12.36 7.30
N ASP A 217 23.85 -13.13 6.22
CA ASP A 217 24.95 -14.10 6.00
C ASP A 217 26.25 -13.42 5.55
N PHE A 218 26.24 -12.10 5.33
CA PHE A 218 27.42 -11.31 5.00
C PHE A 218 27.59 -10.09 5.91
N PHE A 219 28.83 -9.83 6.31
CA PHE A 219 29.20 -8.67 7.12
C PHE A 219 29.44 -7.43 6.25
N PRO A 220 29.01 -6.22 6.67
CA PRO A 220 28.25 -5.93 7.89
C PRO A 220 26.76 -6.25 7.72
N TYR A 221 26.17 -6.86 8.75
CA TYR A 221 24.83 -7.45 8.71
C TYR A 221 23.69 -6.44 8.52
N ASP A 222 23.94 -5.18 8.83
CA ASP A 222 23.01 -4.06 8.72
C ASP A 222 23.02 -3.41 7.32
N ALA A 223 23.94 -3.80 6.45
CA ALA A 223 24.13 -3.21 5.12
C ALA A 223 22.86 -3.19 4.25
N MET A 224 22.00 -4.19 4.43
CA MET A 224 20.76 -4.34 3.69
C MET A 224 19.59 -3.60 4.32
N LEU A 225 19.68 -3.17 5.58
CA LEU A 225 18.58 -2.47 6.25
C LEU A 225 18.36 -1.11 5.57
N ASP A 226 17.09 -0.81 5.27
CA ASP A 226 16.71 0.45 4.65
C ASP A 226 15.78 1.26 5.56
N ARG A 227 14.60 0.70 5.90
CA ARG A 227 13.60 1.39 6.73
C ARG A 227 12.58 0.42 7.33
N ILE A 228 11.83 0.92 8.30
CA ILE A 228 10.61 0.32 8.80
C ILE A 228 9.42 1.18 8.39
N GLU A 229 8.35 0.55 7.90
CA GLU A 229 7.08 1.22 7.58
C GLU A 229 5.98 0.63 8.48
N THR A 230 5.18 1.48 9.14
CA THR A 230 4.06 1.03 9.98
C THR A 230 2.74 1.48 9.39
N ASN A 231 1.72 0.62 9.46
CA ASN A 231 0.33 0.95 9.14
C ASN A 231 -0.58 0.40 10.24
N ILE A 232 -1.33 1.27 10.91
CA ILE A 232 -2.11 0.97 12.10
C ILE A 232 -3.51 1.51 11.91
N GLN A 233 -4.55 0.69 11.99
CA GLN A 233 -5.92 1.20 12.17
C GLN A 233 -6.01 1.78 13.57
N ILE A 234 -5.94 3.11 13.70
CA ILE A 234 -5.93 3.78 15.00
C ILE A 234 -7.33 4.02 15.54
N SER A 235 -8.35 4.03 14.67
CA SER A 235 -9.74 4.19 15.09
C SER A 235 -10.74 3.48 14.17
N VAL A 236 -11.90 3.18 14.73
CA VAL A 236 -13.13 2.86 14.02
C VAL A 236 -14.24 3.71 14.62
N ALA A 237 -14.93 4.46 13.77
CA ALA A 237 -16.10 5.23 14.14
C ALA A 237 -17.32 4.65 13.41
N ALA A 238 -18.33 4.25 14.17
CA ALA A 238 -19.58 3.76 13.60
C ALA A 238 -20.32 4.88 12.85
N LYS A 239 -21.26 4.53 11.97
CA LYS A 239 -22.11 5.55 11.35
C LYS A 239 -22.94 6.26 12.42
N SER A 240 -22.92 7.60 12.42
CA SER A 240 -23.70 8.44 13.33
C SER A 240 -24.46 9.52 12.55
N ALA A 241 -25.17 10.39 13.26
CA ALA A 241 -25.76 11.59 12.64
C ALA A 241 -24.70 12.65 12.30
N LEU A 242 -23.49 12.55 12.88
CA LEU A 242 -22.41 13.52 12.75
C LEU A 242 -21.46 13.18 11.60
N HIS A 243 -21.34 11.91 11.25
CA HIS A 243 -20.50 11.44 10.16
C HIS A 243 -20.88 10.01 9.70
N ASP A 244 -20.44 9.63 8.51
CA ASP A 244 -20.54 8.26 8.02
C ASP A 244 -19.58 7.30 8.75
N PHE A 245 -19.79 6.00 8.58
CA PHE A 245 -18.86 4.98 9.07
C PHE A 245 -17.47 5.22 8.50
N ARG A 246 -16.44 5.17 9.36
CA ARG A 246 -15.04 5.30 8.94
C ARG A 246 -14.09 4.53 9.84
N SER A 247 -12.95 4.17 9.27
CA SER A 247 -11.79 3.70 10.01
C SER A 247 -10.58 4.48 9.56
N ASP A 248 -9.79 4.98 10.51
CA ASP A 248 -8.62 5.81 10.23
C ASP A 248 -7.33 5.03 10.47
N TYR A 249 -6.38 5.17 9.54
CA TYR A 249 -5.14 4.42 9.54
C TYR A 249 -3.95 5.37 9.64
N LEU A 250 -3.08 5.17 10.63
CA LEU A 250 -1.84 5.89 10.79
C LEU A 250 -0.72 5.21 10.01
N LEU A 251 -0.09 5.96 9.11
CA LEU A 251 1.13 5.58 8.42
C LEU A 251 2.34 6.33 8.99
N LYS A 252 3.45 5.63 9.24
CA LYS A 252 4.75 6.21 9.59
C LYS A 252 5.90 5.44 8.95
N VAL A 253 7.04 6.12 8.78
CA VAL A 253 8.29 5.55 8.25
C VAL A 253 9.44 5.91 9.18
N PHE A 254 10.33 4.94 9.40
CA PHE A 254 11.55 5.10 10.18
C PHE A 254 12.73 4.61 9.34
N LYS A 255 13.63 5.50 8.94
CA LYS A 255 14.77 5.18 8.09
C LYS A 255 15.92 4.65 8.95
N TYR A 256 16.60 3.61 8.49
CA TYR A 256 17.78 3.10 9.18
C TYR A 256 18.94 4.08 9.01
N ASP A 257 19.49 4.55 10.12
CA ASP A 257 20.74 5.31 10.14
C ASP A 257 21.90 4.41 10.53
N ALA A 258 22.86 4.24 9.61
CA ALA A 258 23.98 3.33 9.81
C ALA A 258 25.01 3.85 10.82
N ALA A 259 25.01 5.16 11.11
CA ALA A 259 25.94 5.76 12.07
C ALA A 259 25.46 5.55 13.52
N SER A 260 24.18 5.83 13.79
CA SER A 260 23.53 5.61 15.08
C SER A 260 23.12 4.15 15.29
N LYS A 261 23.02 3.38 14.19
CA LYS A 261 22.49 2.00 14.13
C LYS A 261 21.04 1.91 14.62
N THR A 262 20.25 2.95 14.41
CA THR A 262 18.85 3.01 14.83
C THR A 262 17.92 3.36 13.68
N PHE A 263 16.64 3.02 13.85
CA PHE A 263 15.60 3.47 12.93
C PHE A 263 15.05 4.82 13.42
N GLU A 264 15.27 5.86 12.63
CA GLU A 264 14.91 7.25 12.97
C GLU A 264 13.68 7.70 12.19
N GLU A 265 12.77 8.44 12.83
CA GLU A 265 11.55 8.93 12.21
C GLU A 265 11.85 9.78 10.96
N SER A 266 11.27 9.41 9.82
CA SER A 266 11.50 10.06 8.53
C SER A 266 10.19 10.47 7.85
N THR A 267 10.32 11.15 6.71
CA THR A 267 9.17 11.49 5.86
C THR A 267 8.66 10.24 5.13
N LEU A 268 7.36 10.18 4.87
CA LEU A 268 6.79 9.11 4.04
C LEU A 268 7.03 9.43 2.57
N GLU A 269 7.59 8.47 1.82
CA GLU A 269 7.86 8.63 0.38
C GLU A 269 6.61 9.15 -0.35
N ASN A 270 6.74 10.33 -0.97
CA ASN A 270 5.72 11.00 -1.76
C ASN A 270 4.41 11.35 -1.01
N GLN A 271 4.32 11.19 0.31
CA GLN A 271 3.20 11.72 1.08
C GLN A 271 3.32 13.23 1.22
N ILE A 272 2.59 13.95 0.37
CA ILE A 272 2.53 15.40 0.35
C ILE A 272 2.02 15.92 1.70
N ASP A 273 2.74 16.87 2.30
CA ASP A 273 2.29 17.64 3.46
C ASP A 273 1.37 18.78 2.99
N ARG A 274 0.16 18.39 2.61
CA ARG A 274 -0.87 19.26 2.04
C ARG A 274 -1.10 20.50 2.91
N ASP A 275 -1.32 20.31 4.21
CA ASP A 275 -1.69 21.39 5.10
C ASP A 275 -0.54 22.40 5.27
N ARG A 276 0.71 21.92 5.35
CA ARG A 276 1.89 22.81 5.38
C ARG A 276 2.05 23.59 4.08
N ILE A 277 1.87 22.94 2.93
CA ILE A 277 1.96 23.59 1.61
C ILE A 277 0.84 24.63 1.42
N LEU A 278 -0.37 24.35 1.90
CA LEU A 278 -1.47 25.31 1.82
C LEU A 278 -1.27 26.48 2.80
N ALA A 279 -0.57 26.29 3.92
CA ALA A 279 -0.33 27.35 4.90
C ALA A 279 0.88 28.25 4.58
N ASP A 280 1.85 27.79 3.78
CA ASP A 280 3.09 28.50 3.47
C ASP A 280 3.18 28.89 1.99
N ASN A 281 3.14 30.19 1.69
CA ASN A 281 3.14 30.72 0.32
C ASN A 281 4.44 30.44 -0.44
N ASP A 282 5.59 30.43 0.25
CA ASP A 282 6.87 30.14 -0.39
C ASP A 282 6.96 28.65 -0.71
N LEU A 283 6.57 27.79 0.23
CA LEU A 283 6.51 26.35 0.00
C LEU A 283 5.50 25.99 -1.10
N ARG A 284 4.36 26.68 -1.14
CA ARG A 284 3.33 26.54 -2.18
C ARG A 284 3.90 26.83 -3.57
N ARG A 285 4.55 27.99 -3.73
CA ARG A 285 5.17 28.40 -4.99
C ARG A 285 6.26 27.40 -5.41
N ASP A 286 7.13 27.06 -4.48
CA ASP A 286 8.23 26.10 -4.71
C ASP A 286 7.70 24.73 -5.16
N PHE A 287 6.63 24.23 -4.53
CA PHE A 287 6.04 22.94 -4.88
C PHE A 287 5.41 22.97 -6.27
N ARG A 288 4.67 24.04 -6.58
CA ARG A 288 4.07 24.25 -7.89
C ARG A 288 5.13 24.29 -8.98
N ASP A 289 6.12 25.15 -8.83
CA ASP A 289 7.16 25.39 -9.83
C ASP A 289 8.00 24.12 -10.06
N TRP A 290 8.30 23.38 -8.98
CA TRP A 290 8.99 22.10 -9.05
C TRP A 290 8.15 21.03 -9.76
N LEU A 291 6.91 20.77 -9.33
CA LEU A 291 6.11 19.67 -9.89
C LEU A 291 5.72 19.92 -11.36
N LEU A 292 5.49 21.17 -11.75
CA LEU A 292 5.12 21.53 -13.12
C LEU A 292 6.31 21.64 -14.07
N ALA A 293 7.56 21.55 -13.57
CA ALA A 293 8.72 21.48 -14.44
C ALA A 293 8.64 20.23 -15.35
N PRO A 294 9.00 20.32 -16.65
CA PRO A 294 8.71 19.26 -17.62
C PRO A 294 9.23 17.87 -17.22
N ASP A 295 10.43 17.77 -16.66
CA ASP A 295 11.02 16.47 -16.29
C ASP A 295 10.31 15.87 -15.07
N HIS A 296 10.03 16.68 -14.04
CA HIS A 296 9.29 16.24 -12.85
C HIS A 296 7.84 15.87 -13.18
N LEU A 297 7.18 16.63 -14.06
CA LEU A 297 5.82 16.31 -14.52
C LEU A 297 5.78 15.01 -15.33
N ARG A 298 6.84 14.68 -16.08
CA ARG A 298 6.95 13.41 -16.80
C ARG A 298 7.20 12.24 -15.85
N ASP A 299 8.03 12.41 -14.83
CA ASP A 299 8.19 11.37 -13.79
C ASP A 299 6.89 11.19 -12.99
N PHE A 300 6.15 12.28 -12.75
CA PHE A 300 4.85 12.24 -12.11
C PHE A 300 3.82 11.50 -12.97
N ASP A 301 3.74 11.81 -14.27
CA ASP A 301 2.95 11.05 -15.25
C ASP A 301 3.32 9.55 -15.23
N ARG A 302 4.61 9.23 -15.22
CA ARG A 302 5.13 7.86 -15.23
C ARG A 302 5.04 7.16 -13.88
N GLY A 303 4.73 7.87 -12.80
CA GLY A 303 4.61 7.27 -11.46
C GLY A 303 5.95 6.87 -10.86
N THR A 304 7.00 7.55 -11.31
CA THR A 304 8.39 7.36 -10.90
C THR A 304 8.98 8.60 -10.23
N VAL A 305 8.15 9.63 -10.00
CA VAL A 305 8.57 10.85 -9.31
C VAL A 305 9.00 10.56 -7.87
N LEU A 306 10.04 11.25 -7.44
CA LEU A 306 10.49 11.32 -6.05
C LEU A 306 10.33 12.77 -5.59
N ILE A 307 9.30 13.02 -4.80
CA ILE A 307 8.99 14.36 -4.28
C ILE A 307 10.03 14.72 -3.21
N PRO A 308 10.65 15.91 -3.27
CA PRO A 308 11.63 16.34 -2.28
C PRO A 308 11.07 16.34 -0.85
N GLU A 309 11.89 15.90 0.11
CA GLU A 309 11.49 15.77 1.53
C GLU A 309 10.91 17.06 2.13
N LYS A 310 11.34 18.24 1.63
CA LYS A 310 10.80 19.54 2.06
C LYS A 310 9.31 19.73 1.78
N PHE A 311 8.68 18.87 0.97
CA PHE A 311 7.24 18.89 0.69
C PHE A 311 6.48 17.75 1.37
N LEU A 312 7.17 16.88 2.13
CA LEU A 312 6.62 15.64 2.64
C LEU A 312 6.26 15.71 4.14
N ALA A 313 5.28 14.90 4.51
CA ALA A 313 4.84 14.69 5.88
C ALA A 313 5.56 13.51 6.54
N LYS A 314 5.67 13.52 7.88
CA LYS A 314 6.21 12.42 8.70
C LYS A 314 5.15 11.45 9.24
N ALA A 315 3.88 11.79 9.07
CA ALA A 315 2.75 10.93 9.37
C ALA A 315 1.62 11.20 8.38
N ALA A 316 0.78 10.19 8.15
CA ALA A 316 -0.48 10.36 7.44
C ALA A 316 -1.58 9.61 8.19
N ILE A 317 -2.72 10.28 8.37
CA ILE A 317 -3.97 9.63 8.74
C ILE A 317 -4.72 9.36 7.44
N VAL A 318 -5.10 8.11 7.22
CA VAL A 318 -5.76 7.64 6.00
C VAL A 318 -7.17 7.19 6.35
N PRO A 319 -8.19 8.02 6.11
CA PRO A 319 -9.58 7.64 6.32
C PRO A 319 -10.03 6.62 5.27
N THR A 320 -10.74 5.57 5.70
CA THR A 320 -11.40 4.63 4.78
C THR A 320 -12.81 4.27 5.25
N PRO A 321 -13.78 4.15 4.33
CA PRO A 321 -13.68 4.47 2.90
C PRO A 321 -13.65 5.99 2.67
N ALA A 322 -12.80 6.48 1.75
CA ALA A 322 -12.78 7.89 1.33
C ALA A 322 -13.59 8.17 0.05
N GLY A 323 -13.99 7.12 -0.69
CA GLY A 323 -14.72 7.26 -1.95
C GLY A 323 -13.89 7.86 -3.09
N LEU A 324 -14.56 8.20 -4.20
CA LEU A 324 -13.97 8.86 -5.37
C LEU A 324 -14.38 10.34 -5.50
N ASP A 325 -15.23 10.81 -4.59
CA ASP A 325 -15.77 12.16 -4.56
C ASP A 325 -14.72 13.11 -3.98
N ALA A 326 -14.71 14.37 -4.44
CA ALA A 326 -13.81 15.38 -3.89
C ALA A 326 -14.14 15.57 -2.40
N SER A 327 -13.14 15.43 -1.53
CA SER A 327 -13.33 15.45 -0.09
C SER A 327 -12.06 15.92 0.61
N PRO A 328 -12.14 16.67 1.72
CA PRO A 328 -10.97 17.01 2.55
C PRO A 328 -10.27 15.78 3.15
N LEU A 329 -10.86 14.58 3.04
CA LEU A 329 -10.21 13.32 3.39
C LEU A 329 -9.17 12.87 2.34
N GLN A 330 -9.17 13.49 1.15
CA GLN A 330 -8.24 13.18 0.07
C GLN A 330 -7.01 14.10 0.12
N PRO A 331 -5.79 13.55 -0.03
CA PRO A 331 -4.52 14.31 0.05
C PRO A 331 -4.40 15.49 -0.92
N GLU A 332 -5.02 15.40 -2.09
CA GLU A 332 -4.98 16.42 -3.15
C GLU A 332 -6.02 17.51 -2.99
N PHE A 333 -6.98 17.37 -2.07
CA PHE A 333 -8.05 18.34 -1.88
C PHE A 333 -7.48 19.72 -1.51
N GLY A 334 -8.16 20.80 -1.83
CA GLY A 334 -7.70 22.18 -1.84
C GLY A 334 -6.56 22.51 -2.81
N MET A 335 -5.89 21.55 -3.46
CA MET A 335 -4.65 21.83 -4.19
C MET A 335 -4.89 22.25 -5.64
N VAL A 336 -6.03 21.89 -6.23
CA VAL A 336 -6.36 22.18 -7.64
C VAL A 336 -7.64 23.01 -7.72
N GLN A 337 -7.69 24.01 -8.60
CA GLN A 337 -8.78 25.00 -8.70
C GLN A 337 -10.20 24.40 -8.92
N GLY A 338 -10.31 23.18 -9.45
CA GLY A 338 -11.56 22.56 -9.91
C GLY A 338 -12.38 21.79 -8.86
N GLU A 339 -12.23 22.08 -7.58
CA GLU A 339 -12.88 21.30 -6.50
C GLU A 339 -14.34 21.68 -6.24
N GLY A 340 -15.12 20.70 -5.77
CA GLY A 340 -16.59 20.69 -5.79
C GLY A 340 -17.24 21.98 -5.30
N ASN A 341 -18.17 22.51 -6.10
CA ASN A 341 -19.14 23.58 -5.81
C ASN A 341 -18.90 24.42 -4.52
N GLY A 342 -17.75 25.09 -4.40
CA GLY A 342 -17.49 26.07 -3.33
C GLY A 342 -16.86 25.55 -2.04
N GLU A 343 -16.43 24.28 -1.95
CA GLU A 343 -15.72 23.76 -0.78
C GLU A 343 -14.20 23.79 -0.98
N GLY A 344 -13.65 25.00 -0.94
CA GLY A 344 -12.23 25.27 -1.10
C GLY A 344 -12.00 26.76 -0.96
N GLN A 345 -12.19 27.31 0.24
CA GLN A 345 -12.11 28.76 0.48
C GLN A 345 -10.69 29.35 0.40
N GLY A 346 -9.73 28.64 -0.20
CA GLY A 346 -8.33 29.03 -0.31
C GLY A 346 -7.86 29.12 -1.76
N GLU A 347 -6.74 29.82 -1.97
CA GLU A 347 -6.06 29.83 -3.28
C GLU A 347 -5.44 28.46 -3.55
N PRO A 348 -5.77 27.79 -4.68
CA PRO A 348 -5.21 26.49 -5.01
C PRO A 348 -3.71 26.59 -5.28
N VAL A 349 -3.00 25.47 -5.10
CA VAL A 349 -1.58 25.37 -5.47
C VAL A 349 -1.41 25.39 -7.00
N PHE A 350 -2.35 24.75 -7.71
CA PHE A 350 -2.34 24.61 -9.16
C PHE A 350 -3.61 25.18 -9.77
N SER A 351 -3.49 26.19 -10.64
CA SER A 351 -4.61 26.62 -11.47
C SER A 351 -4.77 25.69 -12.68
N ASP A 352 -5.97 25.66 -13.27
CA ASP A 352 -6.23 24.87 -14.48
C ASP A 352 -5.30 25.29 -15.64
N ASN A 353 -5.01 26.59 -15.75
CA ASN A 353 -4.12 27.13 -16.77
C ASN A 353 -2.66 26.69 -16.58
N ASP A 354 -2.18 26.65 -15.33
CA ASP A 354 -0.83 26.20 -15.01
C ASP A 354 -0.66 24.73 -15.45
N VAL A 355 -1.62 23.88 -15.07
CA VAL A 355 -1.60 22.45 -15.39
C VAL A 355 -1.69 22.23 -16.91
N VAL A 356 -2.62 22.90 -17.59
CA VAL A 356 -2.77 22.78 -19.06
C VAL A 356 -1.50 23.26 -19.77
N GLY A 357 -0.91 24.37 -19.33
CA GLY A 357 0.34 24.90 -19.86
C GLY A 357 1.50 23.92 -19.71
N ALA A 358 1.69 23.40 -18.49
CA ALA A 358 2.74 22.44 -18.17
C ALA A 358 2.58 21.13 -18.95
N LEU A 359 1.36 20.58 -19.06
CA LEU A 359 1.09 19.37 -19.83
C LEU A 359 1.41 19.55 -21.33
N LYS A 360 1.11 20.71 -21.91
CA LYS A 360 1.48 21.02 -23.30
C LYS A 360 3.00 21.06 -23.48
N GLN A 361 3.72 21.69 -22.54
CA GLN A 361 5.18 21.77 -22.59
C GLN A 361 5.84 20.40 -22.43
N ALA A 362 5.35 19.57 -21.49
CA ALA A 362 5.84 18.21 -21.29
C ALA A 362 5.59 17.33 -22.51
N ALA A 363 4.37 17.38 -23.08
CA ALA A 363 3.99 16.64 -24.28
C ALA A 363 4.82 17.01 -25.52
N ALA A 364 5.27 18.27 -25.63
CA ALA A 364 6.16 18.71 -26.71
C ALA A 364 7.58 18.12 -26.61
N ARG A 365 7.99 17.64 -25.42
CA ARG A 365 9.31 17.05 -25.16
C ARG A 365 9.30 15.51 -25.12
N GLY A 366 8.12 14.89 -25.17
CA GLY A 366 7.94 13.44 -25.22
C GLY A 366 6.55 12.99 -24.79
N ASP A 367 6.29 11.70 -24.91
CA ASP A 367 4.93 11.17 -24.71
C ASP A 367 4.49 11.18 -23.25
N MET A 368 3.27 11.69 -23.02
CA MET A 368 2.53 11.59 -21.76
C MET A 368 1.64 10.33 -21.79
N GLN A 369 1.85 9.43 -20.84
CA GLN A 369 1.23 8.10 -20.84
C GLN A 369 -0.12 8.07 -20.11
N ASN A 370 -0.25 8.79 -19.00
CA ASN A 370 -1.37 8.68 -18.07
C ASN A 370 -2.12 10.02 -17.89
N VAL A 371 -1.40 11.11 -17.64
CA VAL A 371 -1.93 12.43 -17.30
C VAL A 371 -2.04 13.28 -18.57
N ARG A 372 -3.28 13.46 -19.04
CA ARG A 372 -3.61 14.17 -20.29
C ARG A 372 -4.67 15.27 -20.11
N SER A 373 -5.03 15.56 -18.86
CA SER A 373 -6.05 16.52 -18.46
C SER A 373 -5.81 16.99 -17.02
N VAL A 374 -6.47 18.09 -16.61
CA VAL A 374 -6.46 18.55 -15.21
C VAL A 374 -7.02 17.49 -14.27
N ALA A 375 -8.08 16.77 -14.66
CA ALA A 375 -8.65 15.70 -13.85
C ALA A 375 -7.69 14.51 -13.68
N GLY A 376 -6.93 14.17 -14.73
CA GLY A 376 -5.86 13.17 -14.62
C GLY A 376 -4.74 13.60 -13.70
N PHE A 377 -4.38 14.89 -13.74
CA PHE A 377 -3.35 15.48 -12.88
C PHE A 377 -3.76 15.42 -11.41
N GLN A 378 -4.98 15.89 -11.09
CA GLN A 378 -5.56 15.80 -9.76
C GLN A 378 -5.59 14.36 -9.26
N ARG A 379 -6.07 13.41 -10.10
CA ARG A 379 -6.10 11.99 -9.73
C ARG A 379 -4.70 11.46 -9.42
N ARG A 380 -3.69 11.86 -10.20
CA ARG A 380 -2.31 11.44 -9.98
C ARG A 380 -1.71 12.06 -8.73
N LEU A 381 -2.13 13.29 -8.38
CA LEU A 381 -1.70 13.98 -7.17
C LEU A 381 -2.19 13.25 -5.92
N ASN A 382 -3.38 12.67 -5.96
CA ASN A 382 -3.85 11.72 -4.95
C ASN A 382 -2.98 10.45 -4.95
N ASP A 383 -2.91 9.82 -6.12
CA ASP A 383 -2.34 8.48 -6.34
C ASP A 383 -0.86 8.37 -5.98
N VAL A 384 -0.11 9.47 -6.08
CA VAL A 384 1.32 9.49 -5.76
C VAL A 384 1.56 9.42 -4.24
N THR A 385 0.58 9.80 -3.43
CA THR A 385 0.71 9.79 -1.96
C THR A 385 0.43 8.40 -1.37
N CYS A 386 1.02 8.13 -0.20
CA CYS A 386 0.72 6.90 0.54
C CYS A 386 -0.77 6.81 0.88
N ALA A 387 -1.35 7.88 1.42
CA ALA A 387 -2.76 7.95 1.77
C ALA A 387 -3.68 7.67 0.58
N GLY A 388 -3.44 8.30 -0.57
CA GLY A 388 -4.26 8.14 -1.76
C GLY A 388 -4.21 6.75 -2.37
N CYS A 389 -3.03 6.13 -2.38
CA CYS A 389 -2.89 4.72 -2.75
C CYS A 389 -3.66 3.81 -1.77
N HIS A 390 -3.54 4.02 -0.46
CA HIS A 390 -4.21 3.21 0.56
C HIS A 390 -5.75 3.39 0.55
N GLN A 391 -6.25 4.56 0.14
CA GLN A 391 -7.67 4.82 -0.12
C GLN A 391 -8.15 4.15 -1.41
N THR A 392 -7.28 4.05 -2.42
CA THR A 392 -7.62 3.51 -3.74
C THR A 392 -7.43 2.00 -3.78
N ARG A 393 -8.55 1.25 -3.70
CA ARG A 393 -8.54 -0.21 -3.83
C ARG A 393 -7.60 -0.91 -2.83
N GLY A 394 -7.51 -0.35 -1.61
CA GLY A 394 -6.98 -1.03 -0.43
C GLY A 394 -8.03 -1.96 0.20
N ILE A 395 -7.61 -2.79 1.16
CA ILE A 395 -8.50 -3.56 2.04
C ILE A 395 -8.44 -2.91 3.41
N GLY A 396 -9.45 -2.11 3.77
CA GLY A 396 -9.46 -1.34 5.01
C GLY A 396 -8.12 -0.62 5.21
N GLY A 397 -7.73 0.27 4.31
CA GLY A 397 -6.48 1.01 4.44
C GLY A 397 -5.18 0.18 4.33
N PHE A 398 -5.21 -1.11 4.01
CA PHE A 398 -4.01 -1.93 3.77
C PHE A 398 -3.86 -2.32 2.29
N HIS A 399 -2.63 -2.27 1.78
CA HIS A 399 -2.27 -2.89 0.50
C HIS A 399 -2.06 -4.40 0.62
N PHE A 400 -1.54 -4.83 1.76
CA PHE A 400 -1.20 -6.21 2.02
C PHE A 400 -1.49 -6.49 3.49
N PRO A 401 -2.75 -6.82 3.86
CA PRO A 401 -3.06 -7.21 5.24
C PRO A 401 -2.27 -8.48 5.64
N GLY A 402 -1.97 -9.34 4.67
CA GLY A 402 -1.19 -10.56 4.83
C GLY A 402 -2.01 -11.80 5.15
N VAL A 403 -1.38 -12.96 4.93
CA VAL A 403 -1.96 -14.29 5.11
C VAL A 403 -2.17 -14.59 6.60
N ASP A 404 -3.29 -15.22 6.94
CA ASP A 404 -3.54 -15.71 8.30
C ASP A 404 -3.20 -17.20 8.44
N TRP A 405 -1.93 -17.53 8.56
CA TRP A 405 -1.50 -18.91 8.74
C TRP A 405 -1.71 -19.44 10.17
N LEU A 406 -2.11 -18.57 11.10
CA LEU A 406 -2.45 -18.91 12.48
C LEU A 406 -3.89 -19.37 12.67
N ALA A 407 -4.77 -19.15 11.67
CA ALA A 407 -6.14 -19.65 11.70
C ALA A 407 -6.18 -21.19 11.71
N ASP A 408 -7.23 -21.79 12.29
CA ASP A 408 -7.41 -23.25 12.34
C ASP A 408 -7.44 -23.90 10.95
N LYS A 409 -7.92 -23.15 9.95
CA LYS A 409 -7.92 -23.53 8.53
C LYS A 409 -7.39 -22.36 7.71
N PRO A 410 -6.06 -22.20 7.62
CA PRO A 410 -5.47 -21.14 6.81
C PRO A 410 -5.95 -21.25 5.38
N SER A 411 -6.48 -20.16 4.84
CA SER A 411 -6.87 -20.10 3.44
C SER A 411 -6.77 -18.68 2.92
N ASN A 412 -6.19 -18.55 1.73
CA ASN A 412 -6.15 -17.32 0.96
C ASN A 412 -7.49 -17.02 0.25
N SER A 413 -8.50 -17.89 0.42
CA SER A 413 -9.83 -17.75 -0.20
C SER A 413 -10.83 -16.96 0.66
N THR A 414 -10.71 -17.03 1.98
CA THR A 414 -11.64 -16.40 2.92
C THR A 414 -11.11 -15.06 3.42
N ILE A 415 -9.79 -14.93 3.52
CA ILE A 415 -9.07 -13.69 3.84
C ILE A 415 -8.09 -13.44 2.71
N VAL A 416 -8.41 -12.49 1.83
CA VAL A 416 -7.52 -12.11 0.73
C VAL A 416 -6.24 -11.48 1.30
N PRO A 417 -5.04 -12.02 0.97
CA PRO A 417 -3.80 -11.57 1.59
C PRO A 417 -3.33 -10.20 1.09
N ALA A 418 -3.88 -9.74 -0.03
CA ALA A 418 -3.47 -8.53 -0.72
C ALA A 418 -4.64 -7.81 -1.38
N SER A 419 -4.52 -6.49 -1.52
CA SER A 419 -5.57 -5.64 -2.08
C SER A 419 -5.61 -5.74 -3.61
N PRO A 420 -6.75 -5.36 -4.24
CA PRO A 420 -6.83 -5.35 -5.70
C PRO A 420 -5.79 -4.44 -6.37
N HIS A 421 -5.40 -3.35 -5.71
CA HIS A 421 -4.28 -2.53 -6.17
C HIS A 421 -2.97 -3.33 -6.22
N PHE A 422 -2.63 -4.07 -5.15
CA PHE A 422 -1.42 -4.87 -5.10
C PHE A 422 -1.41 -5.96 -6.17
N LEU A 423 -2.51 -6.69 -6.31
CA LEU A 423 -2.62 -7.83 -7.24
C LEU A 423 -2.59 -7.38 -8.70
N GLY A 424 -3.30 -6.29 -9.03
CA GLY A 424 -3.28 -5.71 -10.37
C GLY A 424 -1.89 -5.23 -10.82
N ASP A 425 -1.00 -4.88 -9.90
CA ASP A 425 0.36 -4.41 -10.23
C ASP A 425 1.37 -5.54 -10.46
N GLN A 426 1.04 -6.81 -10.12
CA GLN A 426 2.00 -7.91 -10.17
C GLN A 426 2.51 -8.21 -11.58
N VAL A 427 1.64 -8.12 -12.59
CA VAL A 427 2.01 -8.33 -13.99
C VAL A 427 3.15 -7.38 -14.41
N ARG A 428 3.00 -6.09 -14.10
CA ARG A 428 4.04 -5.08 -14.35
C ARG A 428 5.35 -5.40 -13.64
N ARG A 429 5.28 -5.84 -12.37
CA ARG A 429 6.48 -6.19 -11.59
C ARG A 429 7.22 -7.37 -12.19
N ARG A 430 6.51 -8.40 -12.65
CA ARG A 430 7.13 -9.55 -13.33
C ARG A 430 7.75 -9.15 -14.66
N ASP A 431 7.16 -8.24 -15.41
CA ASP A 431 7.78 -7.70 -16.64
C ASP A 431 9.11 -7.00 -16.35
N ILE A 432 9.18 -6.26 -15.24
CA ILE A 432 10.42 -5.61 -14.78
C ILE A 432 11.48 -6.66 -14.42
N LEU A 433 11.12 -7.69 -13.62
CA LEU A 433 12.04 -8.78 -13.29
C LEU A 433 12.51 -9.52 -14.55
N THR A 434 11.63 -9.72 -15.52
CA THR A 434 11.96 -10.37 -16.80
C THR A 434 12.96 -9.54 -17.60
N ALA A 435 12.76 -8.22 -17.66
CA ALA A 435 13.70 -7.30 -18.30
C ALA A 435 15.08 -7.32 -17.60
N MET A 436 15.10 -7.28 -16.26
CA MET A 436 16.33 -7.35 -15.48
C MET A 436 17.07 -8.68 -15.69
N THR A 437 16.35 -9.80 -15.71
CA THR A 437 16.93 -11.14 -15.98
C THR A 437 17.60 -11.18 -17.35
N ALA A 438 17.02 -10.48 -18.34
CA ALA A 438 17.57 -10.37 -19.69
C ALA A 438 18.65 -9.29 -19.85
N GLY A 439 19.07 -8.61 -18.77
CA GLY A 439 20.04 -7.50 -18.81
C GLY A 439 19.52 -6.27 -19.56
N LYS A 440 18.21 -6.12 -19.73
CA LYS A 440 17.58 -4.98 -20.40
C LYS A 440 17.19 -3.92 -19.37
N ARG A 441 17.22 -2.64 -19.76
CA ARG A 441 16.69 -1.55 -18.94
C ARG A 441 15.18 -1.73 -18.77
N PRO A 442 14.67 -1.91 -17.54
CA PRO A 442 13.24 -2.04 -17.32
C PRO A 442 12.52 -0.72 -17.57
N ASP A 443 11.29 -0.79 -18.08
CA ASP A 443 10.37 0.34 -17.94
C ASP A 443 9.82 0.33 -16.51
N PHE A 444 10.02 1.39 -15.74
CA PHE A 444 9.49 1.51 -14.38
C PHE A 444 8.14 2.23 -14.32
N SER A 445 7.64 2.74 -15.46
CA SER A 445 6.36 3.45 -15.53
C SER A 445 5.22 2.68 -14.87
N ARG A 446 4.29 3.37 -14.23
CA ARG A 446 3.12 2.79 -13.59
C ARG A 446 1.89 3.61 -13.96
N GLY A 447 0.77 2.92 -14.23
CA GLY A 447 -0.54 3.55 -14.34
C GLY A 447 -1.06 4.09 -12.99
N PHE A 448 -2.33 4.48 -12.96
CA PHE A 448 -3.01 4.85 -11.72
C PHE A 448 -3.28 3.62 -10.85
N ALA A 449 -3.29 3.74 -9.51
CA ALA A 449 -3.63 2.61 -8.62
C ALA A 449 -5.02 2.03 -8.90
N SER A 450 -5.95 2.86 -9.40
CA SER A 450 -7.29 2.46 -9.82
C SER A 450 -7.32 1.55 -11.04
N ARG A 451 -6.33 1.70 -11.94
CA ARG A 451 -6.30 1.02 -13.23
C ARG A 451 -4.87 0.56 -13.53
N PRO A 452 -4.56 -0.74 -13.35
CA PRO A 452 -3.22 -1.26 -13.55
C PRO A 452 -2.78 -1.12 -15.00
N GLN A 453 -1.47 -0.97 -15.20
CA GLN A 453 -0.86 -0.91 -16.52
C GLN A 453 -0.58 -2.33 -17.00
N THR A 454 -1.18 -2.74 -18.11
CA THR A 454 -1.12 -4.14 -18.55
C THR A 454 0.05 -4.48 -19.46
N ARG A 455 0.75 -3.49 -20.03
CA ARG A 455 1.99 -3.66 -20.83
C ARG A 455 1.97 -4.80 -21.85
N GLY A 456 0.84 -4.99 -22.54
CA GLY A 456 0.69 -6.03 -23.56
C GLY A 456 0.39 -7.43 -23.01
N SER A 457 0.25 -7.58 -21.69
CA SER A 457 -0.33 -8.77 -21.07
C SER A 457 -1.86 -8.66 -21.04
N THR A 458 -2.52 -9.81 -21.18
CA THR A 458 -3.97 -9.95 -21.07
C THR A 458 -4.37 -10.72 -19.79
N GLU A 459 -3.43 -10.99 -18.88
CA GLU A 459 -3.72 -11.77 -17.65
C GLU A 459 -4.78 -11.14 -16.76
N LEU A 460 -4.95 -9.82 -16.81
CA LEU A 460 -5.96 -9.11 -16.01
C LEU A 460 -7.27 -8.87 -16.76
N ALA A 461 -7.36 -9.23 -18.05
CA ALA A 461 -8.53 -8.94 -18.86
C ALA A 461 -9.75 -9.73 -18.34
N GLY A 462 -10.87 -9.04 -18.14
CA GLY A 462 -12.09 -9.58 -17.58
C GLY A 462 -12.12 -9.67 -16.05
N THR A 463 -11.03 -9.38 -15.36
CA THR A 463 -10.94 -9.42 -13.89
C THR A 463 -11.36 -8.09 -13.26
N GLU A 464 -11.76 -8.12 -11.99
CA GLU A 464 -12.03 -6.92 -11.20
C GLU A 464 -10.84 -5.95 -11.17
N TYR A 465 -9.60 -6.43 -11.41
CA TYR A 465 -8.39 -5.61 -11.42
C TYR A 465 -8.34 -4.66 -12.60
N GLN A 466 -8.76 -5.10 -13.80
CA GLN A 466 -8.67 -4.30 -15.01
C GLN A 466 -10.03 -3.76 -15.46
N ASP A 467 -10.91 -4.59 -16.03
CA ASP A 467 -12.16 -4.16 -16.70
C ASP A 467 -13.38 -5.05 -16.40
N GLY A 468 -13.22 -6.07 -15.56
CA GLY A 468 -14.28 -6.95 -15.09
C GLY A 468 -15.20 -6.30 -14.06
N TRP A 469 -16.04 -7.12 -13.42
CA TRP A 469 -17.02 -6.65 -12.44
C TRP A 469 -16.34 -5.94 -11.26
N GLY A 470 -16.79 -4.74 -10.91
CA GLY A 470 -16.22 -3.91 -9.84
C GLY A 470 -14.95 -3.14 -10.22
N ALA A 471 -14.41 -3.30 -11.44
CA ALA A 471 -13.27 -2.53 -11.89
C ALA A 471 -13.61 -1.04 -12.09
N HIS A 472 -12.66 -0.13 -11.82
CA HIS A 472 -12.84 1.29 -12.10
C HIS A 472 -12.85 1.56 -13.61
N CYS A 473 -13.78 2.39 -14.05
CA CYS A 473 -14.00 2.76 -15.45
C CYS A 473 -14.24 4.26 -15.62
N SER A 474 -14.11 4.78 -16.83
CA SER A 474 -14.43 6.19 -17.13
C SER A 474 -15.92 6.35 -17.42
N LEU A 475 -16.52 7.33 -16.76
CA LEU A 475 -17.85 7.84 -17.12
C LEU A 475 -17.72 8.81 -18.30
N GLU A 476 -18.78 8.96 -19.08
CA GLU A 476 -18.90 10.02 -20.07
C GLU A 476 -19.06 11.37 -19.35
N ASN A 477 -18.44 12.42 -19.87
CA ASN A 477 -18.55 13.75 -19.28
C ASN A 477 -19.99 14.28 -19.40
N ALA A 478 -20.55 14.84 -18.34
CA ALA A 478 -21.84 15.53 -18.41
C ALA A 478 -21.78 16.66 -19.47
N GLY A 479 -22.59 16.55 -20.53
CA GLY A 479 -22.61 17.50 -21.65
C GLY A 479 -21.69 17.17 -22.83
N SER A 480 -20.89 16.10 -22.78
CA SER A 480 -20.10 15.61 -23.92
C SER A 480 -20.13 14.08 -23.99
N ARG A 481 -20.37 13.51 -25.17
CA ARG A 481 -20.23 12.04 -25.39
C ARG A 481 -18.78 11.52 -25.37
N SER A 482 -17.84 12.32 -24.88
CA SER A 482 -16.42 11.94 -24.78
C SER A 482 -16.02 11.76 -23.32
N THR A 483 -15.20 10.73 -23.09
CA THR A 483 -14.53 10.47 -21.81
C THR A 483 -13.36 11.43 -21.62
N ASP A 484 -12.94 11.63 -20.37
CA ASP A 484 -11.72 12.38 -20.07
C ASP A 484 -10.51 11.69 -20.75
N ARG A 485 -9.62 12.49 -21.35
CA ARG A 485 -8.47 12.00 -22.12
C ARG A 485 -7.49 11.16 -21.30
N SER A 486 -7.43 11.37 -19.98
CA SER A 486 -6.59 10.59 -19.07
C SER A 486 -7.19 9.22 -18.74
N PHE A 487 -8.51 9.05 -18.93
CA PHE A 487 -9.25 7.84 -18.54
C PHE A 487 -9.85 7.10 -19.74
N THR A 488 -9.53 7.49 -20.97
CA THR A 488 -10.13 6.91 -22.19
C THR A 488 -9.96 5.39 -22.30
N SER A 489 -8.87 4.83 -21.76
CA SER A 489 -8.62 3.38 -21.75
C SER A 489 -9.35 2.62 -20.65
N TRP A 490 -10.09 3.31 -19.78
CA TRP A 490 -10.78 2.72 -18.63
C TRP A 490 -12.17 2.23 -19.03
N SER A 491 -12.22 1.22 -19.89
CA SER A 491 -13.45 0.57 -20.35
C SER A 491 -13.84 -0.60 -19.44
N CYS A 492 -15.07 -1.10 -19.64
CA CYS A 492 -15.56 -2.33 -19.04
C CYS A 492 -15.56 -3.48 -20.05
N ALA A 493 -15.41 -4.70 -19.54
CA ALA A 493 -15.49 -5.94 -20.31
C ALA A 493 -16.90 -6.14 -20.90
N LYS A 494 -17.00 -7.03 -21.90
CA LYS A 494 -18.25 -7.33 -22.60
C LYS A 494 -19.36 -7.72 -21.62
N GLY A 495 -20.52 -7.06 -21.73
CA GLY A 495 -21.70 -7.32 -20.89
C GLY A 495 -21.78 -6.44 -19.63
N LEU A 496 -20.74 -5.66 -19.36
CA LEU A 496 -20.71 -4.69 -18.27
C LEU A 496 -20.84 -3.25 -18.82
N THR A 497 -21.35 -2.35 -17.99
CA THR A 497 -21.41 -0.91 -18.25
C THR A 497 -20.74 -0.15 -17.12
N CYS A 498 -20.14 0.99 -17.46
CA CYS A 498 -19.60 1.89 -16.46
C CYS A 498 -20.76 2.63 -15.79
N GLN A 499 -20.91 2.46 -14.48
CA GLN A 499 -21.97 3.09 -13.69
C GLN A 499 -21.34 3.95 -12.61
N ALA A 500 -21.95 5.11 -12.32
CA ALA A 500 -21.43 6.02 -11.32
C ALA A 500 -21.41 5.35 -9.94
N ALA A 501 -20.28 5.49 -9.25
CA ALA A 501 -20.15 5.15 -7.85
C ALA A 501 -20.29 6.44 -7.03
N ALA A 502 -21.33 6.54 -6.21
CA ALA A 502 -21.64 7.74 -5.43
C ALA A 502 -21.78 9.01 -6.32
N ALA A 503 -21.26 10.17 -5.89
CA ALA A 503 -21.42 11.44 -6.61
C ALA A 503 -20.36 11.67 -7.71
N SER A 504 -19.50 10.68 -7.97
CA SER A 504 -18.39 10.79 -8.91
C SER A 504 -18.89 11.00 -10.33
N ARG A 505 -18.38 12.04 -10.98
CA ARG A 505 -18.79 12.46 -12.33
C ARG A 505 -17.88 11.95 -13.45
N ARG A 506 -16.72 11.38 -13.12
CA ARG A 506 -15.69 11.00 -14.10
C ARG A 506 -15.27 9.54 -14.03
N ILE A 507 -15.32 8.94 -12.83
CA ILE A 507 -14.92 7.55 -12.61
C ILE A 507 -16.10 6.78 -12.03
N GLY A 508 -16.44 5.68 -12.66
CA GLY A 508 -17.46 4.74 -12.20
C GLY A 508 -16.86 3.37 -11.90
N MET A 509 -17.74 2.40 -11.72
CA MET A 509 -17.40 0.99 -11.61
C MET A 509 -18.14 0.17 -12.66
N CYS A 510 -17.50 -0.91 -13.12
CA CYS A 510 -18.07 -1.83 -14.09
C CYS A 510 -19.09 -2.75 -13.42
N PHE A 511 -20.35 -2.61 -13.79
CA PHE A 511 -21.44 -3.47 -13.30
C PHE A 511 -22.25 -4.05 -14.46
N ILE A 512 -23.06 -5.06 -14.15
CA ILE A 512 -23.96 -5.66 -15.14
C ILE A 512 -24.87 -4.56 -15.67
N LYS A 513 -25.01 -4.51 -17.00
CA LYS A 513 -25.93 -3.58 -17.67
C LYS A 513 -27.32 -3.72 -17.07
N THR A 514 -27.77 -2.72 -16.32
CA THR A 514 -29.16 -2.63 -15.89
C THR A 514 -30.02 -2.48 -17.16
N ARG A 515 -30.99 -3.38 -17.31
CA ARG A 515 -31.90 -3.39 -18.46
C ARG A 515 -32.88 -2.23 -18.38
#